data_AF-A0A7J6WT06-F1
#
_entry.id   AF-A0A7J6WT06-F1
#
_cell.length_a   1.000
_cell.length_b   1.000
_cell.length_c   1.000
_cell.angle_alpha   90.00
_cell.angle_beta   90.00
_cell.angle_gamma   90.00
#
_symmetry.space_group_name_H-M   'P 1'
#
loop_
_entity.id
_entity.type
_entity.pdbx_description
1 polymer ?
#
loop_
_entity_poly.entity_id
_entity_poly.type
_entity_poly.pdbx_seq_one_letter_code
_entity_poly.pdbx_strand_id
1 'polypeptide(L)'
;MLEPLKVCDVIDRNAHQWETQLLKGMVSEPVLTSILQVPLRHHSIEDSVKWNGTTNGTFSVKSAYALAMVEESSSSSVQEFDQCFKKLWRLRIPDSLQLFIWRVFSLALPVGDVLDKHHVIGDLRCIWCKE
;
A
#
# COMPACT_ATOMS: atom_id res chain seq x y z
N MET A 1 33.66 10.30 -4.24
CA MET A 1 32.37 9.69 -3.86
C MET A 1 32.09 10.13 -2.45
N LEU A 2 31.11 11.00 -2.22
CA LEU A 2 30.73 11.40 -0.86
C LEU A 2 29.98 10.23 -0.22
N GLU A 3 30.42 9.80 0.97
CA GLU A 3 29.69 8.79 1.73
C GLU A 3 28.32 9.35 2.15
N PRO A 4 27.26 8.52 2.15
CA PRO A 4 25.94 8.96 2.59
C PRO A 4 25.98 9.27 4.09
N LEU A 5 25.49 10.44 4.47
CA LEU A 5 25.28 10.83 5.86
C LEU A 5 24.33 9.83 6.55
N LYS A 6 24.73 9.36 7.73
CA LYS A 6 23.93 8.46 8.57
C LYS A 6 23.26 9.23 9.70
N VAL A 7 22.22 8.65 10.28
CA VAL A 7 21.51 9.22 11.43
C VAL A 7 22.46 9.39 12.63
N CYS A 8 23.44 8.51 12.81
CA CYS A 8 24.45 8.64 13.86
C CYS A 8 25.36 9.87 13.71
N ASP A 9 25.46 10.45 12.52
CA ASP A 9 26.33 11.59 12.24
C ASP A 9 25.65 12.93 12.59
N VAL A 10 24.34 12.91 12.82
CA VAL A 10 23.53 14.07 13.24
C VAL A 10 23.10 14.00 14.70
N ILE A 11 23.75 13.14 15.50
CA ILE A 11 23.55 13.01 16.94
C ILE A 11 24.82 13.45 17.65
N ASP A 12 24.71 14.43 18.54
CA ASP A 12 25.80 14.81 19.44
C ASP A 12 26.05 13.67 20.43
N ARG A 13 27.24 13.05 20.34
CA ARG A 13 27.64 11.93 21.19
C ARG A 13 27.89 12.35 22.64
N ASN A 14 28.18 13.62 22.89
CA ASN A 14 28.47 14.15 24.23
C ASN A 14 27.20 14.57 24.96
N ALA A 15 26.35 15.37 24.30
CA ALA A 15 25.08 15.81 24.88
C ALA A 15 23.95 14.77 24.74
N HIS A 16 24.13 13.76 23.88
CA HIS A 16 23.12 12.76 23.55
C HIS A 16 21.83 13.38 23.00
N GLN A 17 21.99 14.39 22.14
CA GLN A 17 20.91 15.19 21.57
C GLN A 17 21.05 15.28 20.05
N TRP A 18 19.95 15.58 19.37
CA TRP A 18 19.95 15.84 17.94
C TRP A 18 20.68 17.14 17.61
N GLU A 19 21.53 17.12 16.59
CA GLU A 19 22.22 18.32 16.09
C GLU A 19 21.27 19.20 15.28
N THR A 20 20.49 20.01 15.98
CA THR A 20 19.40 20.82 15.41
C THR A 20 19.85 21.76 14.29
N GLN A 21 21.07 22.30 14.36
CA GLN A 21 21.61 23.24 13.37
C GLN A 21 21.91 22.53 12.04
N LEU A 22 22.45 21.31 12.10
CA LEU A 22 22.70 20.50 10.91
C LEU A 22 21.37 20.06 10.28
N LEU A 23 20.42 19.60 11.10
CA LEU A 23 19.12 19.13 10.63
C LEU A 23 18.29 20.24 9.95
N LYS A 24 18.32 21.48 10.47
CA LYS A 24 17.64 22.64 9.85
C LYS A 24 18.08 22.92 8.42
N GLY A 25 19.34 22.62 8.09
CA GLY A 25 19.88 22.78 6.73
C GLY A 25 19.59 21.60 5.79
N MET A 26 19.14 20.46 6.33
CA MET A 26 19.00 19.20 5.59
C MET A 26 17.55 18.79 5.35
N VAL A 27 16.64 19.12 6.27
CA VAL A 27 15.23 18.71 6.22
C VAL A 27 14.29 19.90 6.33
N SER A 28 13.06 19.73 5.85
CA SER A 28 12.01 20.74 6.01
C SER A 28 11.55 20.82 7.47
N GLU A 29 11.06 21.99 7.89
CA GLU A 29 10.53 22.22 9.25
C GLU A 29 9.53 21.15 9.76
N PRO A 30 8.54 20.66 8.99
CA PRO A 30 7.66 19.61 9.48
C PRO A 30 8.41 18.30 9.78
N VAL A 31 9.39 17.94 8.94
CA VAL A 31 10.21 16.74 9.14
C VAL A 31 11.15 16.91 10.32
N LEU A 32 11.77 18.10 10.46
CA LEU A 32 12.60 18.46 11.60
C LEU A 32 11.84 18.26 12.90
N THR A 33 10.62 18.79 12.98
CA THR A 33 9.76 18.66 14.16
C THR A 33 9.50 17.19 14.50
N SER A 34 9.23 16.35 13.51
CA SER A 34 9.05 14.91 13.72
C SER A 34 10.33 14.21 14.19
N ILE A 35 11.50 14.56 13.65
CA ILE A 35 12.79 13.99 14.07
C ILE A 35 13.08 14.33 15.54
N LEU A 36 12.89 15.59 15.93
CA LEU A 36 13.16 16.05 17.30
C LEU A 36 12.25 15.40 18.35
N GLN A 37 11.10 14.86 17.94
CA GLN A 37 10.20 14.08 18.81
C GLN A 37 10.68 12.63 19.01
N VAL A 38 11.62 12.13 18.21
CA VAL A 38 12.17 10.78 18.37
C VAL A 38 13.12 10.76 19.57
N PRO A 39 12.81 10.00 20.63
CA PRO A 39 13.68 9.92 21.80
C PRO A 39 14.95 9.14 21.47
N LEU A 40 16.10 9.76 21.72
CA LEU A 40 17.39 9.10 21.63
C LEU A 40 17.59 8.19 22.85
N ARG A 41 17.89 6.91 22.62
CA ARG A 41 18.11 5.94 23.71
C ARG A 41 19.55 5.95 24.18
N HIS A 42 19.77 6.00 25.50
CA HIS A 42 21.10 5.99 26.12
C HIS A 42 21.89 4.68 25.97
N HIS A 43 21.21 3.59 25.59
CA HIS A 43 21.81 2.27 25.43
C HIS A 43 21.87 1.93 23.95
N SER A 44 23.03 1.45 23.50
CA SER A 44 23.23 0.96 22.14
C SER A 44 22.44 -0.33 21.96
N ILE A 45 21.26 -0.21 21.33
CA ILE A 45 20.53 -1.35 20.76
C ILE A 45 20.91 -1.42 19.29
N GLU A 46 21.09 -2.63 18.78
CA GLU A 46 21.19 -2.84 17.34
C GLU A 46 19.92 -2.37 16.62
N ASP A 47 20.10 -1.68 15.50
CA ASP A 47 18.97 -1.25 14.68
C ASP A 47 18.15 -2.46 14.23
N SER A 48 16.83 -2.36 14.33
CA SER A 48 15.90 -3.40 13.90
C SER A 48 14.83 -2.82 13.00
N VAL A 49 14.45 -3.58 11.98
CA VAL A 49 13.37 -3.21 11.07
C VAL A 49 12.04 -3.32 11.81
N LYS A 50 11.23 -2.27 11.74
CA LYS A 50 9.90 -2.20 12.34
C LYS A 50 8.84 -1.93 11.28
N TRP A 51 7.74 -2.67 11.36
CA TRP A 51 6.61 -2.53 10.46
C TRP A 51 5.68 -1.39 10.87
N ASN A 52 5.51 -0.39 10.01
CA ASN A 52 4.66 0.78 10.28
C ASN A 52 3.16 0.44 10.38
N GLY A 53 2.70 -0.66 9.79
CA GLY A 53 1.29 -1.06 9.80
C GLY A 53 0.81 -1.72 11.08
N THR A 54 1.62 -1.75 12.14
CA THR A 54 1.21 -2.24 13.46
C THR A 54 1.86 -1.42 14.56
N THR A 55 1.15 -1.18 15.66
CA THR A 55 1.67 -0.43 16.82
C THR A 55 2.85 -1.14 17.50
N ASN A 56 2.91 -2.47 17.46
CA ASN A 56 4.03 -3.24 18.03
C ASN A 56 5.23 -3.39 17.08
N GLY A 57 5.08 -2.91 15.84
CA GLY A 57 6.13 -2.96 14.82
C GLY A 57 6.37 -4.34 14.21
N THR A 58 5.47 -5.30 14.42
CA THR A 58 5.59 -6.68 13.91
C THR A 58 4.94 -6.81 12.53
N PHE A 59 5.71 -7.28 11.56
CA PHE A 59 5.19 -7.57 10.22
C PHE A 59 4.27 -8.79 10.22
N SER A 60 3.17 -8.71 9.47
CA SER A 60 2.37 -9.86 9.09
C SER A 60 1.75 -9.64 7.72
N VAL A 61 1.51 -10.72 6.97
CA VAL A 61 0.80 -10.64 5.67
C VAL A 61 -0.57 -9.96 5.85
N LYS A 62 -1.25 -10.22 6.97
CA LYS A 62 -2.54 -9.61 7.30
C LYS A 62 -2.44 -8.09 7.45
N SER A 63 -1.43 -7.58 8.17
CA SER A 63 -1.25 -6.13 8.37
C SER A 63 -0.77 -5.43 7.09
N ALA A 64 0.04 -6.10 6.27
CA ALA A 64 0.40 -5.63 4.94
C ALA A 64 -0.82 -5.50 4.03
N TYR A 65 -1.64 -6.56 3.94
CA TYR A 65 -2.85 -6.54 3.14
C TYR A 65 -3.85 -5.49 3.62
N ALA A 66 -4.03 -5.35 4.93
CA ALA A 66 -4.91 -4.33 5.49
C ALA A 66 -4.47 -2.90 5.10
N LEU A 67 -3.17 -2.60 5.14
CA LEU A 67 -2.66 -1.30 4.69
C LEU A 67 -2.88 -1.09 3.18
N ALA A 68 -2.56 -2.08 2.36
CA ALA A 68 -2.76 -2.00 0.92
C ALA A 68 -4.24 -1.77 0.56
N MET A 69 -5.16 -2.45 1.26
CA MET A 69 -6.59 -2.27 1.06
C MET A 69 -7.08 -0.88 1.49
N VAL A 70 -6.50 -0.25 2.52
CA VAL A 70 -6.85 1.13 2.91
C VAL A 70 -6.40 2.13 1.85
N GLU A 71 -5.21 1.93 1.29
CA GLU A 71 -4.68 2.75 0.21
C GLU A 71 -5.55 2.62 -1.05
N GLU A 72 -5.99 1.41 -1.40
CA GLU A 72 -6.93 1.19 -2.50
C GLU A 72 -8.36 1.64 -2.20
N SER A 73 -8.86 1.53 -0.97
CA SER A 73 -10.24 1.95 -0.63
C SER A 73 -10.42 3.47 -0.49
N SER A 74 -9.32 4.22 -0.51
CA SER A 74 -9.34 5.67 -0.76
C SER A 74 -9.62 6.01 -2.23
N SER A 75 -9.58 5.02 -3.13
CA SER A 75 -10.07 5.12 -4.51
C SER A 75 -11.59 5.08 -4.54
N SER A 76 -12.21 6.01 -5.30
CA SER A 76 -13.64 6.02 -5.58
C SER A 76 -14.16 4.68 -6.15
N SER A 77 -13.30 3.92 -6.84
CA SER A 77 -13.65 2.66 -7.48
C SER A 77 -14.11 1.56 -6.52
N VAL A 78 -13.55 1.47 -5.31
CA VAL A 78 -13.88 0.40 -4.34
C VAL A 78 -15.25 0.63 -3.72
N GLN A 79 -15.58 1.89 -3.40
CA GLN A 79 -16.91 2.25 -2.89
C GLN A 79 -18.00 2.08 -3.93
N GLU A 80 -17.72 2.42 -5.19
CA GLU A 80 -18.64 2.19 -6.31
C GLU A 80 -18.92 0.70 -6.51
N PHE A 81 -17.89 -0.16 -6.38
CA PHE A 81 -18.05 -1.61 -6.50
C PHE A 81 -18.95 -2.20 -5.40
N ASP A 82 -18.76 -1.80 -4.14
CA ASP A 82 -19.61 -2.27 -3.02
C ASP A 82 -21.08 -1.83 -3.19
N GLN A 83 -21.31 -0.60 -3.68
CA GLN A 83 -22.66 -0.12 -3.98
C GLN A 83 -23.32 -0.89 -5.14
N CYS A 84 -22.57 -1.14 -6.22
CA CYS A 84 -23.04 -1.94 -7.36
C CYS A 84 -23.35 -3.38 -6.93
N PHE A 85 -22.50 -3.99 -6.11
CA PHE A 85 -22.69 -5.33 -5.54
C PHE A 85 -24.01 -5.40 -4.74
N LYS A 86 -24.24 -4.45 -3.82
CA LYS A 86 -25.48 -4.39 -3.05
C LYS A 86 -26.73 -4.19 -3.93
N LYS A 87 -26.63 -3.40 -4.99
CA LYS A 87 -27.73 -3.21 -5.96
C LYS A 87 -28.03 -4.49 -6.73
N LEU A 88 -27.00 -5.18 -7.23
CA LEU A 88 -27.13 -6.41 -8.01
C LEU A 88 -27.93 -7.49 -7.26
N TRP A 89 -27.58 -7.74 -6.00
CA TRP A 89 -28.26 -8.76 -5.18
C TRP A 89 -29.67 -8.37 -4.71
N ARG A 90 -30.07 -7.11 -4.87
CA ARG A 90 -31.45 -6.65 -4.61
C ARG A 90 -32.36 -6.77 -5.83
N LEU A 91 -31.82 -7.03 -7.01
CA LEU A 91 -32.62 -7.17 -8.23
C LEU A 91 -33.43 -8.46 -8.20
N ARG A 92 -34.72 -8.37 -8.55
CA ARG A 92 -35.59 -9.55 -8.74
C ARG A 92 -35.37 -10.15 -10.13
N ILE A 93 -34.20 -10.72 -10.34
CA ILE A 93 -33.82 -11.44 -11.57
C ILE A 93 -33.38 -12.87 -11.19
N PRO A 94 -33.33 -13.82 -12.13
CA PRO A 94 -32.83 -15.15 -11.85
C PRO A 94 -31.40 -15.14 -11.31
N ASP A 95 -31.10 -16.01 -10.34
CA ASP A 95 -29.78 -16.10 -9.70
C ASP A 95 -28.66 -16.38 -10.71
N SER A 96 -28.95 -17.15 -11.76
CA SER A 96 -28.02 -17.42 -12.86
C SER A 96 -27.56 -16.12 -13.55
N LEU A 97 -28.47 -15.16 -13.71
CA LEU A 97 -28.16 -13.86 -14.31
C LEU A 97 -27.42 -12.96 -13.31
N GLN A 98 -27.78 -12.98 -12.03
CA GLN A 98 -27.03 -12.25 -10.99
C GLN A 98 -25.57 -12.69 -10.95
N LEU A 99 -25.33 -14.01 -10.94
CA LEU A 99 -23.99 -14.59 -10.96
C LEU A 99 -23.22 -14.23 -12.24
N PHE A 100 -23.88 -14.27 -13.39
CA PHE A 100 -23.26 -13.88 -14.65
C PHE A 100 -22.81 -12.40 -14.61
N ILE A 101 -23.71 -11.50 -14.22
CA ILE A 101 -23.42 -10.07 -14.11
C ILE A 101 -22.28 -9.81 -13.11
N TRP A 102 -22.30 -10.49 -11.96
CA TRP A 102 -21.22 -10.38 -10.98
C TRP A 102 -19.86 -10.81 -11.57
N ARG A 103 -19.82 -11.92 -12.32
CA ARG A 103 -18.60 -12.40 -12.99
C ARG A 103 -18.08 -11.40 -14.03
N VAL A 104 -18.97 -10.72 -14.75
CA VAL A 104 -18.60 -9.66 -15.69
C VAL A 104 -17.96 -8.48 -14.94
N PHE A 105 -18.62 -7.95 -13.91
CA PHE A 105 -18.12 -6.79 -13.17
C PHE A 105 -16.84 -7.06 -12.38
N SER A 106 -16.68 -8.29 -11.87
CA SER A 106 -15.46 -8.71 -11.17
C SER A 106 -14.30 -9.11 -12.09
N LEU A 107 -14.47 -8.96 -13.42
CA LEU A 107 -13.52 -9.43 -14.44
C LEU A 107 -13.12 -10.91 -14.25
N ALA A 108 -14.04 -11.72 -13.72
CA ALA A 108 -13.82 -13.14 -13.45
C ALA A 108 -14.10 -14.04 -14.68
N LEU A 109 -14.57 -13.46 -15.78
CA LEU A 109 -14.73 -14.16 -17.05
C LEU A 109 -13.37 -14.22 -17.79
N PRO A 110 -12.99 -15.39 -18.34
CA PRO A 110 -11.74 -15.54 -19.09
C PRO A 110 -11.89 -14.92 -20.49
N VAL A 111 -11.95 -13.59 -20.55
CA VAL A 111 -11.94 -12.81 -21.78
C VAL A 111 -10.49 -12.51 -22.15
N GLY A 112 -10.18 -12.35 -23.44
CA GLY A 112 -8.84 -12.06 -23.96
C GLY A 112 -8.08 -11.01 -23.14
N ASP A 113 -8.68 -9.84 -22.95
CA ASP A 113 -8.09 -8.73 -22.19
C ASP A 113 -7.76 -9.08 -20.73
N VAL A 114 -8.57 -9.92 -20.10
CA VAL A 114 -8.35 -10.37 -18.71
C VAL A 114 -7.19 -11.37 -18.67
N LEU A 115 -7.17 -12.30 -19.62
CA LEU A 115 -6.10 -13.29 -19.74
C LEU A 115 -4.75 -12.64 -20.06
N ASP A 116 -4.75 -11.57 -20.86
CA ASP A 116 -3.55 -10.79 -21.21
C ASP A 116 -2.96 -10.09 -19.97
N LYS A 117 -3.82 -9.44 -19.18
CA LYS A 117 -3.41 -8.86 -17.88
C LYS A 117 -2.81 -9.89 -16.93
N HIS A 118 -3.27 -11.14 -17.00
CA HIS A 118 -2.73 -12.26 -16.22
C HIS A 118 -1.55 -12.96 -16.90
N HIS A 119 -1.02 -12.42 -18.00
CA HIS A 119 0.14 -12.92 -18.74
C HIS A 119 -0.03 -14.37 -19.22
N VAL A 120 -1.25 -14.76 -19.57
CA VAL A 120 -1.53 -16.09 -20.14
C VAL A 120 -1.04 -16.13 -21.58
N ILE A 121 -0.21 -17.13 -21.92
CA ILE A 121 0.40 -17.28 -23.24
C ILE A 121 -0.60 -17.97 -24.18
N GLY A 122 -0.99 -17.30 -25.27
CA GLY A 122 -1.87 -17.87 -26.30
C GLY A 122 -2.41 -16.81 -27.28
N ASP A 123 -3.22 -17.25 -28.25
CA ASP A 123 -4.03 -16.32 -29.06
C ASP A 123 -5.22 -15.85 -28.21
N LEU A 124 -5.14 -14.61 -27.73
CA LEU A 124 -6.12 -14.02 -26.83
C LEU A 124 -7.23 -13.27 -27.56
N ARG A 125 -7.25 -13.32 -28.90
CA ARG A 125 -8.29 -12.65 -29.70
C ARG A 125 -9.65 -13.28 -29.47
N CYS A 126 -10.68 -12.45 -29.56
CA CYS A 126 -12.06 -12.90 -29.46
C CYS A 126 -12.37 -13.93 -30.57
N ILE A 127 -12.79 -15.15 -30.23
CA ILE A 127 -13.12 -16.19 -31.23
C ILE A 127 -14.23 -15.78 -32.21
N TRP A 128 -15.08 -14.81 -31.83
CA TRP A 128 -16.19 -14.31 -32.65
C TRP A 128 -15.81 -13.09 -33.47
N CYS A 129 -15.11 -12.16 -32.84
CA CYS A 129 -14.75 -10.85 -33.36
C CYS A 129 -13.46 -10.91 -34.19
N LYS A 130 -12.56 -11.86 -33.86
CA LYS A 130 -11.19 -12.02 -34.36
C LYS A 130 -10.27 -10.80 -34.17
N GLU A 131 -10.71 -9.88 -33.32
CA GLU A 131 -9.97 -8.73 -32.80
C GLU A 131 -9.63 -8.95 -31.33
#